data_AF-M2TDE4-F1
#
_entry.id   AF-M2TDE4-F1
#
_cell.length_a   1.000
_cell.length_b   1.000
_cell.length_c   1.000
_cell.angle_alpha   90.00
_cell.angle_beta   90.00
_cell.angle_gamma   90.00
#
_symmetry.space_group_name_H-M   'P 1'
#
loop_
_entity.id
_entity.type
_entity.pdbx_description
1 polymer ?
#
loop_
_entity_poly.entity_id
_entity_poly.type
_entity_poly.pdbx_seq_one_letter_code
_entity_poly.pdbx_strand_id
1 'polypeptide(L)'
;MVGCRSLLTVLVTLAAVVKSQQCYGVDGSLLDKSYTPCNPSAKNSGCCASGDICLSNGLCMGTQGASIGVIFSRGCTDSTGKDVACPQQCSGGSSNSNSASTTAAWQLETCDSGEYCCRAANSTKSCCNNPTAPRVTSPLSATLQIPAPASTPAADSPDQEPASSSPRPTLPITSNCQEEKTHTAIVGAILGGLLGGIILGLIIAVRWMYKRERRQRRLKEHYETQMSKTNAYRKALEETVGSARPSLSLEQVVSKS
;
A
#
# COMPACT_ATOMS: atom_id res chain seq x y z
N MET A 1 -43.34 0.17 -30.61
CA MET A 1 -42.70 0.08 -29.29
C MET A 1 -41.24 -0.33 -29.47
N VAL A 2 -40.26 0.56 -29.27
CA VAL A 2 -38.81 0.22 -29.42
C VAL A 2 -37.94 0.79 -28.27
N GLY A 3 -38.47 1.68 -27.43
CA GLY A 3 -37.67 2.47 -26.47
C GLY A 3 -37.17 1.78 -25.20
N CYS A 4 -37.62 0.56 -24.86
CA CYS A 4 -37.38 -0.03 -23.52
C CYS A 4 -36.43 -1.24 -23.49
N ARG A 5 -35.82 -1.64 -24.61
CA ARG A 5 -34.84 -2.76 -24.65
C ARG A 5 -33.36 -2.31 -24.71
N SER A 6 -33.09 -1.04 -24.99
CA SER A 6 -31.72 -0.53 -25.20
C SER A 6 -31.02 -0.01 -23.94
N LEU A 7 -31.75 0.24 -22.84
CA LEU A 7 -31.16 0.72 -21.58
C LEU A 7 -30.50 -0.40 -20.76
N LEU A 8 -30.88 -1.67 -20.99
CA LEU A 8 -30.38 -2.83 -20.26
C LEU A 8 -29.03 -3.35 -20.79
N THR A 9 -28.62 -2.97 -22.00
CA THR A 9 -27.34 -3.36 -22.62
C THR A 9 -26.20 -2.39 -22.32
N VAL A 10 -26.48 -1.13 -21.99
CA VAL A 10 -25.46 -0.10 -21.71
C VAL A 10 -24.88 -0.21 -20.29
N LEU A 11 -25.62 -0.81 -19.34
CA LEU A 11 -25.22 -0.93 -17.92
C LEU A 11 -24.25 -2.10 -17.62
N VAL A 12 -23.79 -2.84 -18.63
CA VAL A 12 -23.05 -4.11 -18.43
C VAL A 12 -21.53 -3.98 -18.68
N THR A 13 -21.07 -2.94 -19.37
CA THR A 13 -19.72 -2.90 -19.98
C THR A 13 -18.68 -2.01 -19.29
N LEU A 14 -18.95 -1.52 -18.06
CA LEU A 14 -17.93 -0.82 -17.23
C LEU A 14 -17.64 -1.51 -15.88
N ALA A 15 -17.84 -2.83 -15.81
CA ALA A 15 -17.07 -3.65 -14.89
C ALA A 15 -15.61 -3.71 -15.39
N ALA A 16 -14.84 -2.65 -15.15
CA ALA A 16 -13.41 -2.61 -15.45
C ALA A 16 -12.73 -3.73 -14.65
N VAL A 17 -12.33 -4.80 -15.33
CA VAL A 17 -11.66 -5.95 -14.71
C VAL A 17 -10.26 -5.52 -14.31
N VAL A 18 -10.15 -4.99 -13.09
CA VAL A 18 -8.88 -4.83 -12.39
C VAL A 18 -8.32 -6.23 -12.21
N LYS A 19 -7.49 -6.67 -13.16
CA LYS A 19 -6.62 -7.82 -12.95
C LYS A 19 -5.81 -7.51 -11.70
N SER A 20 -5.96 -8.33 -10.66
CA SER A 20 -5.03 -8.31 -9.54
C SER A 20 -3.68 -8.79 -10.07
N GLN A 21 -2.84 -7.84 -10.49
CA GLN A 21 -1.50 -8.12 -10.99
C GLN A 21 -0.76 -8.91 -9.92
N GLN A 22 -0.33 -10.14 -10.25
CA GLN A 22 0.34 -11.00 -9.28
C GLN A 22 1.69 -10.38 -8.91
N CYS A 23 2.02 -10.41 -7.63
CA CYS A 23 3.31 -9.95 -7.13
C CYS A 23 4.26 -11.13 -7.01
N TYR A 24 5.50 -10.94 -7.44
CA TYR A 24 6.59 -11.89 -7.30
C TYR A 24 7.70 -11.27 -6.45
N GLY A 25 8.32 -12.07 -5.59
CA GLY A 25 9.46 -11.67 -4.77
C GLY A 25 10.67 -11.29 -5.60
N VAL A 26 11.69 -10.73 -4.96
CA VAL A 26 12.99 -10.44 -5.60
C VAL A 26 13.77 -11.70 -5.99
N ASP A 27 13.28 -12.88 -5.60
CA ASP A 27 13.72 -14.23 -6.00
C ASP A 27 12.82 -14.85 -7.10
N GLY A 28 11.80 -14.14 -7.58
CA GLY A 28 10.82 -14.62 -8.56
C GLY A 28 9.71 -15.51 -7.98
N SER A 29 9.70 -15.78 -6.66
CA SER A 29 8.65 -16.58 -6.01
C SER A 29 7.31 -15.83 -6.01
N LEU A 30 6.17 -16.53 -6.11
CA LEU A 30 4.86 -15.87 -6.07
C LEU A 30 4.50 -15.46 -4.63
N LEU A 31 4.29 -14.16 -4.42
CA LEU A 31 3.88 -13.59 -3.13
C LEU A 31 2.38 -13.81 -2.87
N ASP A 32 2.00 -13.85 -1.60
CA ASP A 32 0.61 -14.00 -1.20
C ASP A 32 -0.19 -12.67 -1.31
N LYS A 33 -1.50 -12.74 -1.09
CA LYS A 33 -2.43 -11.61 -1.22
C LYS A 33 -2.21 -10.46 -0.22
N SER A 34 -1.32 -10.61 0.76
CA SER A 34 -0.86 -9.49 1.58
C SER A 34 0.01 -8.50 0.80
N TYR A 35 0.54 -8.87 -0.37
CA TYR A 35 1.29 -7.98 -1.27
C TYR A 35 0.42 -7.43 -2.40
N THR A 36 0.58 -6.15 -2.71
CA THR A 36 -0.17 -5.43 -3.74
C THR A 36 0.77 -4.62 -4.64
N PRO A 37 0.46 -4.50 -5.95
CA PRO A 37 1.22 -3.66 -6.87
C PRO A 37 1.07 -2.17 -6.53
N CYS A 38 2.16 -1.42 -6.59
CA CYS A 38 2.16 0.02 -6.33
C CYS A 38 1.44 0.83 -7.41
N ASN A 39 1.41 0.32 -8.66
CA ASN A 39 0.58 0.88 -9.72
C ASN A 39 -0.23 -0.25 -10.38
N PRO A 40 -1.48 -0.51 -9.94
CA PRO A 40 -2.35 -1.54 -10.51
C PRO A 40 -2.85 -1.21 -11.93
N SER A 41 -2.58 0.00 -12.44
CA SER A 41 -2.90 0.42 -13.81
C SER A 41 -1.71 0.29 -14.77
N ALA A 42 -0.49 0.07 -14.26
CA ALA A 42 0.69 -0.16 -15.08
C ALA A 42 0.82 -1.63 -15.49
N LYS A 43 1.43 -1.88 -16.65
CA LYS A 43 1.78 -3.25 -17.09
C LYS A 43 2.66 -3.95 -16.07
N ASN A 44 3.62 -3.24 -15.50
CA ASN A 44 4.45 -3.69 -14.39
C ASN A 44 4.65 -2.59 -13.36
N SER A 45 4.82 -2.97 -12.09
CA SER A 45 5.27 -2.08 -11.01
C SER A 45 5.88 -2.86 -9.84
N GLY A 46 6.67 -2.18 -9.00
CA GLY A 46 7.08 -2.70 -7.69
C GLY A 46 5.88 -3.09 -6.82
N CYS A 47 6.04 -4.10 -5.97
CA CYS A 47 5.01 -4.60 -5.07
C CYS A 47 5.36 -4.31 -3.60
N CYS A 48 4.37 -3.97 -2.78
CA CYS A 48 4.52 -3.69 -1.36
C CYS A 48 3.55 -4.47 -0.49
N ALA A 49 3.90 -4.68 0.78
CA ALA A 49 3.03 -5.33 1.76
C ALA A 49 1.87 -4.41 2.16
N SER A 50 0.74 -4.99 2.53
CA SER A 50 -0.51 -4.28 2.84
C SER A 50 -0.33 -3.29 3.99
N GLY A 51 -0.32 -1.99 3.64
CA GLY A 51 -0.14 -0.86 4.56
C GLY A 51 1.24 -0.19 4.47
N ASP A 52 2.25 -0.81 3.85
CA ASP A 52 3.50 -0.12 3.50
C ASP A 52 3.22 0.96 2.43
N ILE A 53 3.95 2.07 2.45
CA ILE A 53 3.80 3.17 1.49
C ILE A 53 4.61 2.89 0.22
N CYS A 54 3.96 3.00 -0.94
CA CYS A 54 4.61 2.92 -2.24
C CYS A 54 5.40 4.20 -2.59
N LEU A 55 6.61 4.00 -3.07
CA LEU A 55 7.51 5.05 -3.57
C LEU A 55 7.57 5.00 -5.11
N SER A 56 7.78 6.15 -5.74
CA SER A 56 7.75 6.31 -7.21
C SER A 56 8.76 5.47 -7.99
N ASN A 57 9.75 4.92 -7.31
CA ASN A 57 10.78 4.03 -7.86
C ASN A 57 10.51 2.53 -7.57
N GLY A 58 9.28 2.18 -7.14
CA GLY A 58 8.87 0.80 -6.85
C GLY A 58 9.30 0.26 -5.48
N LEU A 59 9.95 1.08 -4.64
CA LEU A 59 10.30 0.70 -3.27
C LEU A 59 9.12 0.90 -2.30
N CYS A 60 9.23 0.26 -1.14
CA CYS A 60 8.23 0.26 -0.07
C CYS A 60 8.79 0.92 1.18
N MET A 61 8.10 1.88 1.77
CA MET A 61 8.41 2.38 3.11
C MET A 61 7.49 1.70 4.14
N GLY A 62 8.09 1.01 5.10
CA GLY A 62 7.36 0.35 6.18
C GLY A 62 6.62 1.34 7.08
N THR A 63 5.40 1.00 7.48
CA THR A 63 4.54 1.86 8.32
C THR A 63 4.17 1.24 9.67
N GLN A 64 4.65 0.03 9.96
CA GLN A 64 4.19 -0.79 11.08
C GLN A 64 5.35 -1.37 11.90
N GLY A 65 5.16 -1.45 13.22
CA GLY A 65 6.08 -2.10 14.16
C GLY A 65 7.49 -1.50 14.16
N ALA A 66 8.51 -2.36 14.22
CA ALA A 66 9.93 -1.96 14.15
C ALA A 66 10.40 -1.52 12.75
N SER A 67 9.53 -1.63 11.73
CA SER A 67 9.85 -1.31 10.34
C SER A 67 9.38 0.09 9.91
N ILE A 68 8.90 0.93 10.83
CA ILE A 68 8.42 2.29 10.54
C ILE A 68 9.57 3.13 9.94
N GLY A 69 9.33 3.69 8.74
CA GLY A 69 10.30 4.51 8.01
C GLY A 69 11.41 3.72 7.30
N VAL A 70 11.47 2.40 7.48
CA VAL A 70 12.47 1.54 6.83
C VAL A 70 12.07 1.29 5.38
N ILE A 71 13.02 1.42 4.46
CA ILE A 71 12.79 1.20 3.01
C ILE A 71 13.13 -0.24 2.63
N PHE A 72 12.27 -0.87 1.84
CA PHE A 72 12.40 -2.25 1.34
C PHE A 72 12.18 -2.33 -0.17
N SER A 73 12.87 -3.27 -0.82
CA SER A 73 12.43 -3.83 -2.11
C SER A 73 11.85 -5.22 -1.84
N ARG A 74 10.51 -5.36 -1.93
CA ARG A 74 9.81 -6.63 -1.67
C ARG A 74 9.67 -7.49 -2.91
N GLY A 75 9.68 -6.88 -4.11
CA GLY A 75 9.39 -7.59 -5.34
C GLY A 75 8.76 -6.71 -6.41
N CYS A 76 8.28 -7.34 -7.48
CA CYS A 76 7.65 -6.70 -8.63
C CYS A 76 6.56 -7.59 -9.22
N THR A 77 5.70 -7.02 -10.06
CA THR A 77 4.71 -7.80 -10.83
C THR A 77 5.29 -8.56 -12.02
N ASP A 78 6.51 -8.22 -12.43
CA ASP A 78 7.32 -9.02 -13.36
C ASP A 78 8.05 -10.11 -12.57
N SER A 79 7.76 -11.38 -12.88
CA SER A 79 8.39 -12.54 -12.23
C SER A 79 9.87 -12.68 -12.53
N THR A 80 10.41 -11.94 -13.51
CA THR A 80 11.86 -11.87 -13.76
C THR A 80 12.56 -10.73 -13.02
N GLY A 81 11.81 -9.76 -12.49
CA GLY A 81 12.32 -8.55 -11.82
C GLY A 81 13.13 -7.60 -12.71
N LYS A 82 13.08 -7.74 -14.05
CA LYS A 82 13.93 -7.02 -15.02
C LYS A 82 13.24 -5.83 -15.67
N ASP A 83 11.93 -5.71 -15.58
CA ASP A 83 11.21 -4.54 -16.07
C ASP A 83 11.71 -3.25 -15.38
N VAL A 84 11.82 -2.16 -16.14
CA VAL A 84 12.30 -0.86 -15.63
C VAL A 84 11.32 -0.19 -14.65
N ALA A 85 10.08 -0.66 -14.60
CA ALA A 85 9.09 -0.28 -13.58
C ALA A 85 9.24 -1.06 -12.25
N CYS A 86 10.17 -2.03 -12.17
CA CYS A 86 10.54 -2.72 -10.93
C CYS A 86 11.62 -1.95 -10.15
N PRO A 87 11.70 -2.10 -8.81
CA PRO A 87 12.73 -1.49 -7.98
C PRO A 87 14.12 -2.10 -8.21
N GLN A 88 14.90 -1.52 -9.12
CA GLN A 88 16.23 -2.02 -9.50
C GLN A 88 17.36 -1.75 -8.49
N GLN A 89 17.09 -1.00 -7.41
CA GLN A 89 18.13 -0.51 -6.48
C GLN A 89 18.89 -1.65 -5.76
N CYS A 90 18.27 -2.82 -5.59
CA CYS A 90 18.92 -3.98 -4.96
C CYS A 90 19.11 -5.19 -5.92
N SER A 91 18.97 -5.00 -7.23
CA SER A 91 19.18 -6.06 -8.24
C SER A 91 20.67 -6.44 -8.45
N GLY A 92 21.60 -5.76 -7.78
CA GLY A 92 23.04 -5.87 -7.97
C GLY A 92 23.70 -7.12 -7.36
N GLY A 93 23.26 -8.31 -7.76
CA GLY A 93 23.82 -9.61 -7.32
C GLY A 93 24.48 -10.46 -8.42
N SER A 94 24.46 -10.01 -9.68
CA SER A 94 24.82 -10.82 -10.86
C SER A 94 26.17 -10.49 -11.50
N SER A 95 26.89 -9.49 -11.00
CA SER A 95 28.17 -9.04 -11.59
C SER A 95 29.42 -9.64 -10.93
N ASN A 96 29.30 -10.22 -9.73
CA ASN A 96 30.33 -11.06 -9.11
C ASN A 96 29.72 -11.99 -8.03
N SER A 97 30.06 -13.28 -8.10
CA SER A 97 29.96 -14.31 -7.05
C SER A 97 28.66 -14.42 -6.21
N ASN A 98 27.86 -15.45 -6.52
CA ASN A 98 27.16 -16.31 -5.55
C ASN A 98 26.41 -15.63 -4.39
N SER A 99 25.58 -14.63 -4.68
CA SER A 99 24.55 -14.15 -3.75
C SER A 99 23.19 -13.92 -4.41
N ALA A 100 22.79 -14.86 -5.27
CA ALA A 100 21.39 -15.22 -5.45
C ALA A 100 20.84 -15.88 -4.16
N SER A 101 20.85 -15.12 -3.07
CA SER A 101 20.33 -15.56 -1.78
C SER A 101 18.81 -15.58 -1.84
N THR A 102 18.19 -16.67 -1.38
CA THR A 102 16.73 -16.91 -1.40
C THR A 102 16.04 -16.01 -0.38
N THR A 103 16.01 -14.72 -0.68
CA THR A 103 15.64 -13.63 0.22
C THR A 103 14.40 -12.97 -0.35
N ALA A 104 13.23 -13.21 0.25
CA ALA A 104 11.96 -12.71 -0.27
C ALA A 104 11.86 -11.17 -0.31
N ALA A 105 12.76 -10.44 0.35
CA ALA A 105 12.89 -8.99 0.27
C ALA A 105 14.29 -8.51 0.63
N TRP A 106 14.70 -7.40 0.01
CA TRP A 106 15.83 -6.57 0.45
C TRP A 106 15.32 -5.43 1.34
N GLN A 107 16.09 -5.11 2.38
CA GLN A 107 16.03 -3.86 3.11
C GLN A 107 17.13 -2.94 2.61
N LEU A 108 16.83 -1.65 2.49
CA LEU A 108 17.79 -0.60 2.19
C LEU A 108 18.20 0.08 3.52
N GLU A 109 19.49 0.11 3.80
CA GLU A 109 20.08 0.69 5.02
C GLU A 109 20.94 1.90 4.63
N THR A 110 20.76 3.03 5.32
CA THR A 110 21.56 4.25 5.11
C THR A 110 22.89 4.13 5.81
N CYS A 111 23.99 4.40 5.09
CA CYS A 111 25.35 4.31 5.62
C CYS A 111 25.99 5.68 5.86
N ASP A 112 25.77 6.61 4.93
CA ASP A 112 26.22 8.00 4.99
C ASP A 112 25.19 8.88 4.25
N SER A 113 25.43 10.18 4.19
CA SER A 113 24.65 11.21 3.52
C SER A 113 24.51 10.97 2.00
N GLY A 114 23.54 10.14 1.63
CA GLY A 114 23.26 9.75 0.24
C GLY A 114 23.86 8.40 -0.17
N GLU A 115 24.59 7.72 0.73
CA GLU A 115 25.04 6.33 0.52
C GLU A 115 24.10 5.35 1.22
N TYR A 116 23.65 4.34 0.46
CA TYR A 116 22.82 3.26 0.97
C TYR A 116 23.40 1.90 0.59
N CYS A 117 23.07 0.86 1.36
CA CYS A 117 23.38 -0.54 1.03
C CYS A 117 22.15 -1.43 1.13
N CYS A 118 22.15 -2.51 0.35
CA CYS A 118 21.13 -3.54 0.37
C CYS A 118 21.54 -4.69 1.29
N ARG A 119 20.64 -5.09 2.19
CA ARG A 119 20.75 -6.31 3.02
C ARG A 119 19.49 -7.15 2.89
N ALA A 120 19.58 -8.45 3.13
CA ALA A 120 18.39 -9.29 3.25
C ALA A 120 17.49 -8.75 4.38
N ALA A 121 16.17 -8.66 4.17
CA ALA A 121 15.26 -8.05 5.14
C ALA A 121 15.15 -8.81 6.49
N ASN A 122 15.69 -10.03 6.58
CA ASN A 122 15.84 -10.82 7.80
C ASN A 122 17.24 -10.71 8.45
N SER A 123 18.17 -9.95 7.87
CA SER A 123 19.51 -9.73 8.42
C SER A 123 19.50 -8.71 9.55
N THR A 124 20.05 -9.08 10.70
CA THR A 124 20.39 -8.16 11.79
C THR A 124 21.74 -7.48 11.61
N LYS A 125 22.59 -7.98 10.69
CA LYS A 125 23.90 -7.40 10.40
C LYS A 125 23.74 -6.19 9.46
N SER A 126 24.41 -5.09 9.80
CA SER A 126 24.57 -3.93 8.94
C SER A 126 25.32 -4.30 7.66
N CYS A 127 24.86 -3.81 6.50
CA CYS A 127 25.58 -3.96 5.25
C CYS A 127 26.66 -2.87 5.00
N CYS A 128 26.68 -1.79 5.79
CA CYS A 128 27.53 -0.62 5.49
C CYS A 128 29.04 -0.92 5.55
N ASN A 129 29.43 -1.77 6.49
CA ASN A 129 30.81 -2.21 6.70
C ASN A 129 31.17 -3.49 5.90
N ASN A 130 30.30 -3.94 4.99
CA ASN A 130 30.54 -5.11 4.16
C ASN A 130 30.88 -4.68 2.72
N PRO A 131 32.14 -4.83 2.25
CA PRO A 131 32.54 -4.42 0.90
C PRO A 131 31.90 -5.26 -0.22
N THR A 132 31.30 -6.41 0.11
CA THR A 132 30.60 -7.29 -0.83
C THR A 132 29.08 -7.03 -0.86
N ALA A 133 28.55 -6.12 -0.03
CA ALA A 133 27.14 -5.77 -0.07
C ALA A 133 26.81 -4.85 -1.27
N PRO A 134 25.67 -5.03 -1.96
CA PRO A 134 25.26 -4.11 -3.03
C PRO A 134 25.06 -2.70 -2.45
N ARG A 135 25.73 -1.71 -3.05
CA ARG A 135 25.66 -0.29 -2.66
C ARG A 135 24.90 0.53 -3.69
N VAL A 136 24.20 1.56 -3.21
CA VAL A 136 23.40 2.50 -3.99
C VAL A 136 23.92 3.90 -3.70
N THR A 137 24.76 4.41 -4.60
CA THR A 137 25.44 5.73 -4.51
C THR A 137 24.77 6.80 -5.37
N SER A 138 23.53 6.55 -5.80
CA SER A 138 22.71 7.46 -6.60
C SER A 138 21.55 7.96 -5.76
N PRO A 139 21.13 9.25 -5.86
CA PRO A 139 20.05 9.78 -5.05
C PRO A 139 18.77 8.94 -5.21
N LEU A 140 18.19 8.55 -4.06
CA LEU A 140 16.89 7.90 -4.00
C LEU A 140 15.79 8.94 -4.27
N SER A 141 15.66 9.35 -5.53
CA SER A 141 14.59 10.22 -6.03
C SER A 141 13.25 9.49 -6.02
N ALA A 142 12.71 9.34 -4.81
CA ALA A 142 11.59 8.50 -4.44
C ALA A 142 10.46 9.37 -3.85
N THR A 143 9.59 9.87 -4.72
CA THR A 143 8.39 10.60 -4.33
C THR A 143 7.35 9.62 -3.78
N LEU A 144 6.63 9.96 -2.72
CA LEU A 144 5.53 9.13 -2.23
C LEU A 144 4.43 9.04 -3.30
N GLN A 145 4.11 7.83 -3.76
CA GLN A 145 2.92 7.57 -4.57
C GLN A 145 1.70 7.46 -3.66
N ILE A 146 1.23 8.62 -3.19
CA ILE A 146 -0.12 8.74 -2.63
C ILE A 146 -1.10 8.43 -3.79
N PRO A 147 -2.07 7.52 -3.62
CA PRO A 147 -3.06 7.23 -4.65
C PRO A 147 -3.87 8.49 -4.98
N ALA A 148 -3.59 9.11 -6.12
CA ALA A 148 -4.40 10.21 -6.63
C ALA A 148 -5.79 9.68 -7.00
N PRO A 149 -6.89 10.40 -6.68
CA PRO A 149 -8.19 10.08 -7.25
C PRO A 149 -8.07 10.19 -8.77
N ALA A 150 -8.56 9.18 -9.51
CA ALA A 150 -8.30 9.05 -10.93
C ALA A 150 -8.82 10.27 -11.71
N SER A 151 -7.89 11.07 -12.26
CA SER A 151 -8.22 12.21 -13.10
C SER A 151 -8.89 11.74 -14.38
N THR A 152 -10.10 12.22 -14.62
CA THR A 152 -10.91 11.89 -15.81
C THR A 152 -10.17 12.26 -17.09
N PRO A 153 -10.00 11.34 -18.06
CA PRO A 153 -9.60 11.73 -19.41
C PRO A 153 -10.64 12.68 -20.00
N ALA A 154 -10.21 13.83 -20.50
CA ALA A 154 -11.07 14.68 -21.31
C ALA A 154 -11.39 13.94 -22.62
N ALA A 155 -12.67 13.89 -22.99
CA ALA A 155 -13.08 13.34 -24.27
C ALA A 155 -12.82 14.38 -25.36
N ASP A 156 -11.99 14.01 -26.35
CA ASP A 156 -11.68 14.86 -27.50
C ASP A 156 -12.41 14.34 -28.75
N SER A 157 -13.05 15.25 -29.48
CA SER A 157 -13.92 15.05 -30.65
C SER A 157 -14.40 16.45 -31.08
N PRO A 158 -14.41 16.79 -32.39
CA PRO A 158 -15.13 16.00 -33.40
C PRO A 158 -14.38 15.88 -34.76
N ASP A 159 -15.00 15.20 -35.74
CA ASP A 159 -15.25 15.81 -37.07
C ASP A 159 -16.35 15.07 -37.87
N GLN A 160 -16.77 15.61 -39.03
CA GLN A 160 -18.06 15.31 -39.68
C GLN A 160 -18.05 14.46 -40.98
N GLU A 161 -19.25 13.93 -41.31
CA GLU A 161 -19.94 13.57 -42.59
C GLU A 161 -19.35 13.93 -43.98
N PRO A 162 -19.89 13.41 -45.13
CA PRO A 162 -21.21 12.77 -45.40
C PRO A 162 -21.08 11.37 -46.09
N ALA A 163 -21.98 10.73 -46.89
CA ALA A 163 -23.25 11.08 -47.56
C ALA A 163 -24.08 9.84 -48.05
N SER A 164 -25.19 10.10 -48.78
CA SER A 164 -25.69 9.35 -49.98
C SER A 164 -26.90 8.37 -49.94
N SER A 165 -28.11 8.96 -49.88
CA SER A 165 -29.35 8.71 -50.69
C SER A 165 -29.98 7.32 -51.03
N SER A 166 -31.31 7.23 -50.79
CA SER A 166 -32.40 6.63 -51.63
C SER A 166 -32.63 5.09 -51.69
N PRO A 167 -33.84 4.57 -52.09
CA PRO A 167 -35.20 4.90 -51.62
C PRO A 167 -36.13 3.66 -51.36
N ARG A 168 -37.43 3.93 -51.13
CA ARG A 168 -38.59 3.02 -50.78
C ARG A 168 -39.02 2.05 -51.91
N PRO A 169 -39.77 0.95 -51.64
CA PRO A 169 -41.23 0.96 -51.34
C PRO A 169 -41.72 -0.13 -50.32
N THR A 170 -43.00 -0.34 -49.93
CA THR A 170 -44.17 0.42 -49.40
C THR A 170 -45.28 -0.62 -49.05
N LEU A 171 -46.12 -0.44 -48.00
CA LEU A 171 -47.44 -1.12 -47.73
C LEU A 171 -47.45 -2.62 -47.29
N PRO A 172 -48.56 -3.18 -46.73
CA PRO A 172 -49.35 -2.73 -45.56
C PRO A 172 -49.74 -3.88 -44.56
N ILE A 173 -50.69 -3.62 -43.62
CA ILE A 173 -51.75 -4.51 -43.05
C ILE A 173 -51.89 -4.55 -41.49
N THR A 174 -53.16 -4.50 -41.06
CA THR A 174 -53.77 -4.70 -39.71
C THR A 174 -53.55 -3.70 -38.57
N SER A 175 -54.69 -3.36 -37.97
CA SER A 175 -54.88 -2.76 -36.65
C SER A 175 -54.75 -3.78 -35.53
N ASN A 176 -54.60 -3.31 -34.28
CA ASN A 176 -55.68 -3.39 -33.28
C ASN A 176 -55.29 -2.62 -32.02
N CYS A 177 -56.19 -1.74 -31.56
CA CYS A 177 -56.10 -1.11 -30.25
C CYS A 177 -57.11 -1.77 -29.32
N GLN A 178 -56.69 -2.12 -28.11
CA GLN A 178 -57.55 -2.52 -27.00
C GLN A 178 -57.24 -1.62 -25.81
N GLU A 179 -58.29 -1.29 -25.07
CA GLU A 179 -58.34 -0.28 -24.02
C GLU A 179 -58.53 -0.96 -22.66
N GLU A 180 -58.25 -0.23 -21.58
CA GLU A 180 -58.75 -0.46 -20.22
C GLU A 180 -58.57 -1.86 -19.59
N LYS A 181 -57.67 -1.93 -18.60
CA LYS A 181 -58.18 -2.10 -17.23
C LYS A 181 -57.21 -1.65 -16.14
N THR A 182 -57.73 -0.83 -15.23
CA THR A 182 -57.08 -0.43 -13.98
C THR A 182 -56.93 -1.58 -12.97
N HIS A 183 -55.79 -1.64 -12.29
CA HIS A 183 -55.62 -2.39 -11.03
C HIS A 183 -54.71 -1.60 -10.06
N THR A 184 -55.34 -0.72 -9.28
CA THR A 184 -54.68 0.18 -8.34
C THR A 184 -54.28 -0.54 -7.04
N ALA A 185 -53.16 -1.26 -7.05
CA ALA A 185 -52.73 -2.08 -5.89
C ALA A 185 -51.21 -2.31 -5.76
N ILE A 186 -50.35 -1.29 -5.98
CA ILE A 186 -48.88 -1.44 -5.80
C ILE A 186 -48.28 -0.39 -4.85
N VAL A 187 -48.11 -0.82 -3.60
CA VAL A 187 -46.97 -0.57 -2.68
C VAL A 187 -46.08 0.65 -2.98
N GLY A 188 -46.45 1.82 -2.47
CA GLY A 188 -45.61 3.03 -2.50
C GLY A 188 -44.59 3.10 -1.35
N ALA A 189 -43.59 2.21 -1.29
CA ALA A 189 -42.71 2.10 -0.11
C ALA A 189 -41.26 1.59 -0.34
N ILE A 190 -40.61 1.86 -1.49
CA ILE A 190 -39.29 1.25 -1.82
C ILE A 190 -38.19 2.22 -2.32
N LEU A 191 -38.36 3.56 -2.23
CA LEU A 191 -37.41 4.54 -2.79
C LEU A 191 -36.63 5.40 -1.77
N GLY A 192 -36.51 4.93 -0.52
CA GLY A 192 -35.77 5.66 0.54
C GLY A 192 -34.48 5.01 1.06
N GLY A 193 -34.22 3.73 0.76
CA GLY A 193 -33.26 2.91 1.52
C GLY A 193 -31.78 3.30 1.40
N LEU A 194 -31.34 3.71 0.20
CA LEU A 194 -29.90 3.85 -0.10
C LEU A 194 -29.25 5.05 0.63
N LEU A 195 -29.86 6.23 0.57
CA LEU A 195 -29.35 7.43 1.24
C LEU A 195 -29.39 7.28 2.77
N GLY A 196 -30.47 6.70 3.31
CA GLY A 196 -30.59 6.43 4.75
C GLY A 196 -29.49 5.48 5.26
N GLY A 197 -29.22 4.39 4.53
CA GLY A 197 -28.18 3.43 4.86
C GLY A 197 -26.77 4.05 4.88
N ILE A 198 -26.44 4.88 3.89
CA ILE A 198 -25.15 5.58 3.82
C ILE A 198 -24.98 6.54 5.01
N ILE A 199 -25.98 7.38 5.29
CA ILE A 199 -25.93 8.35 6.40
C ILE A 199 -25.78 7.63 7.76
N LEU A 200 -26.54 6.55 7.98
CA LEU A 200 -26.45 5.78 9.22
C LEU A 200 -25.09 5.08 9.36
N GLY A 201 -24.55 4.54 8.27
CA GLY A 201 -23.21 3.95 8.21
C GLY A 201 -22.10 4.96 8.56
N LEU A 202 -22.18 6.18 8.01
CA LEU A 202 -21.25 7.27 8.33
C LEU A 202 -21.32 7.68 9.80
N ILE A 203 -22.52 7.80 10.38
CA ILE A 203 -22.70 8.13 11.82
C ILE A 203 -22.09 7.04 12.71
N ILE A 204 -22.27 5.76 12.35
CA ILE A 204 -21.68 4.62 13.07
C ILE A 204 -20.15 4.64 12.94
N ALA A 205 -19.62 4.87 11.74
CA ALA A 205 -18.18 4.96 11.48
C ALA A 205 -17.52 6.10 12.26
N VAL A 206 -18.11 7.30 12.26
CA VAL A 206 -17.62 8.46 13.04
C VAL A 206 -17.67 8.18 14.55
N ARG A 207 -18.75 7.57 15.07
CA ARG A 207 -18.80 7.17 16.49
C ARG A 207 -17.78 6.07 16.84
N TRP A 208 -17.52 5.13 15.94
CA TRP A 208 -16.49 4.11 16.13
C TRP A 208 -15.08 4.71 16.11
N MET A 209 -14.79 5.59 15.16
CA MET A 209 -13.53 6.35 15.07
C MET A 209 -13.28 7.15 16.35
N TYR A 210 -14.25 7.96 16.81
CA TYR A 210 -14.11 8.75 18.03
C TYR A 210 -13.94 7.87 19.29
N LYS A 211 -14.64 6.73 19.37
CA LYS A 211 -14.48 5.75 20.46
C LYS A 211 -13.13 5.03 20.41
N ARG A 212 -12.59 4.76 19.21
CA ARG A 212 -11.27 4.17 18.97
C ARG A 212 -10.17 5.16 19.36
N GLU A 213 -10.27 6.41 18.93
CA GLU A 213 -9.32 7.47 19.27
C GLU A 213 -9.29 7.75 20.78
N ARG A 214 -10.47 7.86 21.43
CA ARG A 214 -10.56 8.04 22.89
C ARG A 214 -10.02 6.83 23.69
N ARG A 215 -9.97 5.64 23.10
CA ARG A 215 -9.24 4.48 23.65
C ARG A 215 -7.73 4.59 23.44
N GLN A 216 -7.27 5.05 22.27
CA GLN A 216 -5.85 5.25 21.99
C GLN A 216 -5.22 6.34 22.87
N ARG A 217 -5.92 7.46 23.10
CA ARG A 217 -5.47 8.53 24.02
C ARG A 217 -5.23 7.98 25.44
N ARG A 218 -6.19 7.23 26.00
CA ARG A 218 -6.05 6.55 27.30
C ARG A 218 -4.92 5.51 27.34
N LEU A 219 -4.73 4.75 26.26
CA LEU A 219 -3.64 3.78 26.18
C LEU A 219 -2.27 4.47 26.17
N LYS A 220 -2.16 5.62 25.48
CA LYS A 220 -0.98 6.48 25.48
C LYS A 220 -0.72 7.09 26.87
N GLU A 221 -1.74 7.66 27.51
CA GLU A 221 -1.66 8.18 28.89
C GLU A 221 -1.13 7.12 29.87
N HIS A 222 -1.63 5.89 29.79
CA HIS A 222 -1.12 4.76 30.59
C HIS A 222 0.32 4.38 30.24
N TYR A 223 0.70 4.36 28.96
CA TYR A 223 2.06 4.02 28.53
C TYR A 223 3.09 5.08 28.97
N GLU A 224 2.77 6.36 28.81
CA GLU A 224 3.61 7.48 29.29
C GLU A 224 3.75 7.46 30.83
N THR A 225 2.70 7.07 31.55
CA THR A 225 2.74 6.88 33.02
C THR A 225 3.59 5.68 33.45
N GLN A 226 3.70 4.62 32.64
CA GLN A 226 4.62 3.50 32.92
C GLN A 226 6.06 3.90 32.60
N MET A 227 6.30 4.53 31.44
CA MET A 227 7.64 4.95 31.01
C MET A 227 8.26 5.97 31.97
N SER A 228 7.47 6.91 32.52
CA SER A 228 7.97 7.87 33.52
C SER A 228 8.39 7.20 34.83
N LYS A 229 7.64 6.21 35.31
CA LYS A 229 8.00 5.40 36.49
C LYS A 229 9.27 4.59 36.26
N THR A 230 9.41 3.92 35.12
CA THR A 230 10.61 3.13 34.78
C THR A 230 11.84 4.04 34.67
N ASN A 231 11.71 5.22 34.07
CA ASN A 231 12.80 6.21 33.99
C ASN A 231 13.19 6.77 35.35
N ALA A 232 12.23 7.07 36.23
CA ALA A 232 12.50 7.50 37.60
C ALA A 232 13.20 6.41 38.43
N TYR A 233 12.76 5.16 38.30
CA TYR A 233 13.39 4.01 38.95
C TYR A 233 14.83 3.79 38.46
N ARG A 234 15.09 3.91 37.14
CA ARG A 234 16.45 3.86 36.59
C ARG A 234 17.34 4.97 37.16
N LYS A 235 16.83 6.21 37.25
CA LYS A 235 17.60 7.34 37.81
C LYS A 235 17.94 7.14 39.29
N ALA A 236 17.01 6.60 40.09
CA ALA A 236 17.28 6.24 41.49
C ALA A 236 18.30 5.09 41.62
N LEU A 237 18.31 4.14 40.68
CA LEU A 237 19.35 3.10 40.57
C LEU A 237 20.71 3.70 40.22
N GLU A 238 20.77 4.68 39.31
CA GLU A 238 22.02 5.37 38.94
C GLU A 238 22.56 6.23 40.08
N GLU A 239 21.70 6.91 40.84
CA GLU A 239 22.08 7.67 42.04
C GLU A 239 22.57 6.77 43.17
N THR A 240 21.90 5.63 43.41
CA THR A 240 22.33 4.66 44.44
C THR A 240 23.62 3.93 44.03
N VAL A 241 23.83 3.58 42.76
CA VAL A 241 25.11 3.02 42.28
C VAL A 241 26.23 4.06 42.31
N GLY A 242 25.92 5.34 42.05
CA GLY A 242 26.86 6.45 42.22
C GLY A 242 27.30 6.63 43.67
N SER A 243 26.36 6.59 44.62
CA SER A 243 26.63 6.65 46.06
C SER A 243 27.27 5.37 46.62
N ALA A 244 27.02 4.21 46.00
CA ALA A 244 27.59 2.91 46.37
C ALA A 244 28.99 2.66 45.78
N ARG A 245 29.71 3.72 45.42
CA ARG A 245 31.18 3.70 45.28
C ARG A 245 31.85 4.17 46.58
N PRO A 246 32.04 3.30 47.59
CA PRO A 246 33.09 3.56 48.56
C PRO A 246 34.43 3.60 47.83
N SER A 247 35.33 4.48 48.26
CA SER A 247 36.70 4.55 47.76
C SER A 247 37.50 3.34 48.25
N LEU A 248 37.31 2.19 47.62
CA LEU A 248 38.21 1.04 47.75
C LEU A 248 39.51 1.34 47.01
N SER A 249 40.41 2.03 47.71
CA SER A 249 41.79 2.28 47.29
C SER A 249 42.47 0.96 46.96
N LEU A 250 43.17 0.90 45.82
CA LEU A 250 43.86 -0.30 45.33
C LEU A 250 45.22 -0.45 46.03
N GLU A 251 45.18 -0.68 47.33
CA GLU A 251 46.34 -0.96 48.19
C GLU A 251 45.97 -2.04 49.22
N GLN A 252 46.95 -2.57 49.96
CA GLN A 252 46.79 -3.66 50.95
C GLN A 252 46.53 -5.09 50.40
N VAL A 253 46.94 -5.40 49.15
CA VAL A 253 47.13 -6.79 48.67
C VAL A 253 48.59 -7.08 48.29
N VAL A 254 49.54 -6.50 49.03
CA VAL A 254 50.97 -6.87 49.00
C VAL A 254 51.53 -6.88 50.43
N SER A 255 50.99 -7.74 51.30
CA SER A 255 51.66 -8.10 52.57
C SER A 255 51.08 -9.39 53.18
N LYS A 256 51.41 -10.55 52.59
CA LYS A 256 51.61 -11.77 53.38
C LYS A 256 52.54 -12.77 52.69
N SER A 257 53.81 -12.72 53.10
CA SER A 257 54.70 -13.88 53.11
C SER A 257 54.33 -14.82 54.27
#